data_AF-A0A7V9TB89-F1
#
_entry.id   AF-A0A7V9TB89-F1
#
_cell.length_a   1.000
_cell.length_b   1.000
_cell.length_c   1.000
_cell.angle_alpha   90.00
_cell.angle_beta   90.00
_cell.angle_gamma   90.00
#
_symmetry.space_group_name_H-M   'P 1'
#
loop_
_entity.id
_entity.type
_entity.pdbx_description
1 polymer ?
#
loop_
_entity_poly.entity_id
_entity_poly.type
_entity_poly.pdbx_seq_one_letter_code
_entity_poly.pdbx_strand_id
1 'polypeptide(L)'
;MTLSIRSAAFPVWTGIYAPTAERPFWHEADSTRHSFASLSVGLDDDLAAELRDMHTRAVATLVGEALKARGDGDHVTVHRLSHASGRLCQEIAGLWPPSAVAIPKH
;
A
#
# COMPACT_ATOMS: atom_id res chain seq x y z
N MET A 1 -2.14 3.75 -10.27
CA MET A 1 -3.51 4.27 -10.03
C MET A 1 -3.45 5.14 -8.79
N THR A 2 -4.15 6.27 -8.80
CA THR A 2 -4.14 7.27 -7.72
C THR A 2 -5.55 7.41 -7.17
N LEU A 3 -5.68 7.49 -5.85
CA LEU A 3 -6.92 7.77 -5.14
C LEU A 3 -6.78 9.12 -4.45
N SER A 4 -7.73 10.03 -4.67
CA SER A 4 -7.81 11.27 -3.90
C SER A 4 -8.66 11.03 -2.67
N ILE A 5 -8.07 11.15 -1.48
CA ILE A 5 -8.78 10.97 -0.22
C ILE A 5 -8.83 12.28 0.57
N ARG A 6 -9.91 12.48 1.30
CA ARG A 6 -10.00 13.48 2.37
C ARG A 6 -10.64 12.77 3.55
N SER A 7 -9.90 12.70 4.65
CA SER A 7 -10.33 11.93 5.83
C SER A 7 -10.01 12.69 7.10
N ALA A 8 -10.40 12.17 8.26
CA ALA A 8 -10.08 12.79 9.54
C ALA A 8 -8.56 12.95 9.78
N ALA A 9 -7.73 12.13 9.12
CA ALA A 9 -6.27 12.20 9.20
C ALA A 9 -5.64 13.20 8.19
N PHE A 10 -6.39 13.63 7.17
CA PHE A 10 -5.90 14.49 6.09
C PHE A 10 -6.76 15.76 5.98
N PRO A 11 -6.26 16.94 6.42
CA PRO A 11 -7.05 18.18 6.42
C PRO A 11 -7.39 18.70 5.02
N VAL A 12 -6.69 18.21 4.00
CA VAL A 12 -6.86 18.54 2.58
C VAL A 12 -7.07 17.27 1.75
N TRP A 13 -7.59 17.42 0.54
CA TRP A 13 -7.60 16.31 -0.42
C TRP A 13 -6.17 15.91 -0.77
N THR A 14 -5.81 14.67 -0.48
CA THR A 14 -4.47 14.13 -0.68
C THR A 14 -4.51 13.02 -1.73
N GLY A 15 -3.65 13.11 -2.74
CA GLY A 15 -3.46 12.07 -3.73
C GLY A 15 -2.57 10.96 -3.18
N ILE A 16 -3.13 9.75 -3.10
CA ILE A 16 -2.47 8.55 -2.60
C ILE A 16 -2.29 7.55 -3.74
N TYR A 17 -1.10 6.97 -3.80
CA TYR A 17 -0.68 6.02 -4.82
C TYR A 17 -0.67 4.61 -4.24
N ALA A 18 -1.25 3.68 -4.99
CA ALA A 18 -1.25 2.28 -4.64
C ALA A 18 0.17 1.68 -4.68
N PRO A 19 0.46 0.67 -3.85
CA PRO A 19 1.70 -0.09 -3.91
C PRO A 19 1.99 -0.64 -5.33
N THR A 20 3.24 -0.55 -5.75
CA THR A 20 3.76 -1.08 -7.03
C THR A 20 5.03 -1.88 -6.80
N ALA A 21 5.53 -2.58 -7.83
CA ALA A 21 6.79 -3.30 -7.70
C ALA A 21 7.97 -2.38 -7.35
N GLU A 22 7.98 -1.14 -7.83
CA GLU A 22 9.01 -0.14 -7.51
C GLU A 22 8.83 0.41 -6.09
N ARG A 23 7.59 0.67 -5.67
CA ARG A 23 7.24 1.24 -4.38
C ARG A 23 6.17 0.37 -3.71
N PRO A 24 6.56 -0.70 -3.00
CA PRO A 24 5.61 -1.71 -2.53
C PRO A 24 5.01 -1.31 -1.17
N PHE A 25 4.53 -0.08 -1.07
CA PHE A 25 3.87 0.54 0.08
C PHE A 25 2.95 1.66 -0.42
N TRP A 26 1.93 2.03 0.37
CA TRP A 26 1.11 3.18 0.03
C TRP A 26 1.91 4.46 0.22
N HIS A 27 1.77 5.40 -0.72
CA HIS A 27 2.53 6.64 -0.63
C HIS A 27 1.85 7.86 -1.23
N GLU A 28 2.28 9.04 -0.82
CA GLU A 28 2.00 10.32 -1.47
C GLU A 28 2.94 10.57 -2.66
N ALA A 29 2.70 11.65 -3.41
CA ALA A 29 3.56 12.07 -4.51
C ALA A 29 5.00 12.37 -4.05
N ASP A 30 5.16 12.89 -2.83
CA ASP A 30 6.47 13.17 -2.21
C ASP A 30 7.14 11.93 -1.59
N SER A 31 6.55 10.74 -1.79
CA SER A 31 7.01 9.45 -1.26
C SER A 31 6.78 9.22 0.24
N THR A 32 6.03 10.09 0.93
CA THR A 32 5.58 9.84 2.31
C THR A 32 4.79 8.54 2.37
N ARG A 33 5.13 7.66 3.32
CA ARG A 33 4.53 6.32 3.44
C ARG A 33 3.30 6.32 4.33
N HIS A 34 2.33 5.48 3.97
CA HIS A 34 1.08 5.29 4.71
C HIS A 34 0.75 3.82 4.92
N SER A 35 0.02 3.54 6.01
CA SER A 35 -0.59 2.23 6.24
C SER A 35 -2.00 2.22 5.68
N PHE A 36 -2.50 1.06 5.25
CA PHE A 36 -3.90 0.94 4.86
C PHE A 36 -4.86 1.40 5.97
N ALA A 37 -4.55 1.06 7.23
CA ALA A 37 -5.34 1.48 8.37
C ALA A 37 -5.42 3.01 8.48
N SER A 38 -4.29 3.71 8.43
CA SER A 38 -4.22 5.18 8.47
C SER A 38 -5.04 5.83 7.36
N LEU A 39 -4.98 5.27 6.14
CA LEU A 39 -5.73 5.79 5.00
C LEU A 39 -7.24 5.59 5.15
N SER A 40 -7.66 4.49 5.78
CA SER A 40 -9.08 4.13 5.94
C SER A 40 -9.83 4.93 7.02
N VAL A 41 -9.10 5.63 7.91
CA VAL A 41 -9.71 6.34 9.05
C VAL A 41 -10.59 7.48 8.57
N GLY A 42 -11.90 7.38 8.82
CA GLY A 42 -12.86 8.44 8.55
C GLY A 42 -13.16 8.65 7.06
N LEU A 43 -12.90 7.64 6.21
CA LEU A 43 -13.43 7.61 4.86
C LEU A 43 -14.94 7.30 4.87
N ASP A 44 -15.66 7.84 3.89
CA ASP A 44 -17.00 7.37 3.57
C ASP A 44 -16.97 5.97 2.94
N ASP A 45 -18.14 5.33 2.85
CA ASP A 45 -18.27 3.94 2.41
C ASP A 45 -17.80 3.72 0.96
N ASP A 46 -18.01 4.70 0.08
CA ASP A 46 -17.64 4.62 -1.34
C ASP A 46 -16.12 4.69 -1.49
N LEU A 47 -15.45 5.66 -0.86
CA LEU A 47 -14.00 5.77 -0.85
C LEU A 47 -13.34 4.60 -0.11
N ALA A 48 -13.97 4.09 0.95
CA ALA A 48 -13.49 2.90 1.65
C ALA A 48 -13.60 1.64 0.77
N ALA A 49 -14.64 1.52 -0.05
CA ALA A 49 -14.76 0.45 -1.04
C ALA A 49 -13.68 0.57 -2.13
N GLU A 50 -13.44 1.78 -2.66
CA GLU A 50 -12.40 2.01 -3.67
C GLU A 50 -10.99 1.73 -3.12
N LEU A 51 -10.69 2.18 -1.90
CA LEU A 51 -9.42 1.89 -1.23
C LEU A 51 -9.20 0.38 -1.06
N ARG A 52 -10.23 -0.38 -0.68
CA ARG A 52 -10.17 -1.86 -0.56
C ARG A 52 -9.90 -2.55 -1.89
N ASP A 53 -10.58 -2.12 -2.96
CA ASP A 53 -10.38 -2.67 -4.30
C ASP A 53 -8.95 -2.35 -4.81
N MET A 54 -8.50 -1.10 -4.66
CA MET A 54 -7.13 -0.72 -5.01
C MET A 54 -6.08 -1.51 -4.21
N HIS A 55 -6.32 -1.75 -2.91
CA HIS A 55 -5.44 -2.57 -2.08
C HIS A 55 -5.34 -4.01 -2.60
N THR A 56 -6.48 -4.62 -2.91
CA THR A 56 -6.55 -5.98 -3.43
C THR A 56 -5.80 -6.09 -4.77
N ARG A 57 -6.01 -5.13 -5.67
CA ARG A 57 -5.28 -5.07 -6.96
C ARG A 57 -3.78 -4.87 -6.77
N ALA A 58 -3.36 -4.07 -5.80
CA ALA A 58 -1.95 -3.86 -5.49
C ALA A 58 -1.29 -5.17 -5.04
N VAL A 59 -1.92 -5.91 -4.12
CA VAL A 59 -1.43 -7.24 -3.69
C VAL A 59 -1.30 -8.18 -4.89
N ALA A 60 -2.33 -8.28 -5.73
CA ALA A 60 -2.30 -9.12 -6.93
C ALA A 60 -1.18 -8.71 -7.90
N THR A 61 -0.96 -7.41 -8.07
CA THR A 61 0.11 -6.86 -8.91
C THR A 61 1.48 -7.26 -8.37
N LEU A 62 1.74 -7.08 -7.07
CA LEU A 62 3.03 -7.46 -6.47
C LEU A 62 3.30 -8.96 -6.59
N VAL A 63 2.27 -9.80 -6.40
CA VAL A 63 2.38 -11.26 -6.59
C VAL A 63 2.66 -11.59 -8.06
N GLY A 64 1.98 -10.95 -9.01
CA GLY A 64 2.23 -11.14 -10.44
C GLY A 64 3.66 -10.78 -10.84
N GLU A 65 4.19 -9.66 -10.35
CA GLU A 65 5.57 -9.23 -10.60
C GLU A 65 6.59 -10.15 -9.92
N ALA A 66 6.29 -10.67 -8.72
CA ALA A 66 7.13 -11.69 -8.09
C ALA A 66 7.18 -12.99 -8.92
N LEU A 67 6.05 -13.41 -9.51
CA LEU A 67 6.02 -14.59 -10.38
C LEU A 67 6.81 -14.39 -11.67
N LYS A 68 6.77 -13.18 -12.27
CA LYS A 68 7.61 -12.84 -13.42
C LYS A 68 9.10 -12.89 -13.06
N ALA A 69 9.50 -12.22 -11.98
CA ALA A 69 10.88 -12.24 -11.49
C ALA A 69 11.38 -13.66 -11.20
N ARG A 70 10.52 -14.55 -10.70
CA ARG A 70 10.85 -15.97 -10.53
C ARG A 70 11.16 -16.65 -11.87
N GLY A 71 10.40 -16.34 -12.92
CA GLY A 71 10.64 -16.84 -14.27
C GLY A 71 11.99 -16.38 -14.83
N ASP A 72 12.42 -15.17 -14.46
CA ASP A 72 13.69 -14.57 -14.89
C ASP A 72 14.90 -14.99 -14.02
N GLY A 73 14.67 -15.76 -12.94
CA GLY A 73 15.72 -16.17 -11.99
C GLY A 73 16.14 -15.07 -11.01
N ASP A 74 15.40 -13.95 -10.93
CA ASP A 74 15.66 -12.86 -9.98
C ASP A 74 15.06 -13.16 -8.61
N HIS A 75 15.80 -13.95 -7.83
CA HIS A 75 15.40 -14.32 -6.48
C HIS A 75 15.32 -13.12 -5.51
N VAL A 76 16.11 -12.07 -5.74
CA VAL A 76 16.11 -10.88 -4.87
C VAL A 76 14.77 -10.16 -4.99
N THR A 77 14.30 -9.93 -6.23
CA THR A 77 13.00 -9.32 -6.47
C THR A 77 11.86 -10.20 -5.97
N VAL A 78 11.93 -11.52 -6.18
CA VAL A 78 10.93 -12.47 -5.64
C VAL A 78 10.79 -12.30 -4.12
N HIS A 79 11.90 -12.35 -3.38
CA HIS A 79 11.88 -12.21 -1.92
C HIS A 79 11.30 -10.88 -1.48
N ARG A 80 11.76 -9.77 -2.08
CA ARG A 80 11.31 -8.41 -1.75
C ARG A 80 9.81 -8.24 -1.97
N LEU A 81 9.30 -8.65 -3.13
CA LEU A 81 7.89 -8.46 -3.50
C LEU A 81 6.96 -9.41 -2.74
N SER A 82 7.39 -10.66 -2.49
CA SER A 82 6.63 -11.62 -1.68
C SER A 82 6.49 -11.16 -0.23
N HIS A 83 7.56 -10.60 0.34
CA HIS A 83 7.49 -10.03 1.69
C HIS A 83 6.56 -8.83 1.74
N ALA A 84 6.62 -7.94 0.75
CA ALA A 84 5.77 -6.77 0.73
C ALA A 84 4.28 -7.11 0.51
N SER A 85 3.95 -8.07 -0.37
CA SER A 85 2.57 -8.53 -0.53
C SER A 85 2.03 -9.18 0.74
N GLY A 86 2.84 -9.99 1.43
CA GLY A 86 2.50 -10.55 2.73
C GLY A 86 2.22 -9.46 3.77
N ARG A 87 3.04 -8.40 3.80
CA ARG A 87 2.82 -7.23 4.67
C ARG A 87 1.49 -6.54 4.37
N LEU A 88 1.17 -6.27 3.10
CA LEU A 88 -0.10 -5.66 2.72
C LEU A 88 -1.30 -6.51 3.19
N CYS A 89 -1.26 -7.83 3.00
CA CYS A 89 -2.30 -8.73 3.52
C CYS A 89 -2.47 -8.63 5.04
N GLN A 90 -1.37 -8.49 5.79
CA GLN A 90 -1.41 -8.38 7.25
C GLN A 90 -1.98 -7.03 7.72
N GLU A 91 -1.90 -5.96 6.92
CA GLU A 91 -2.54 -4.67 7.24
C GLU A 91 -4.07 -4.81 7.28
N ILE A 92 -4.67 -5.61 6.39
CA ILE A 92 -6.12 -5.90 6.40
C ILE A 92 -6.52 -6.59 7.70
N ALA A 93 -5.69 -7.51 8.20
CA ALA A 93 -5.95 -8.25 9.41
C ALA A 93 -5.73 -7.43 10.69
N GLY A 94 -5.32 -6.15 10.59
CA GLY A 94 -5.02 -5.30 11.73
C GLY A 94 -3.82 -5.78 12.56
N LEU A 95 -2.96 -6.62 11.97
CA LEU A 95 -1.84 -7.25 12.69
C LEU A 95 -0.63 -6.33 12.83
N TRP A 96 -0.65 -5.15 12.21
CA TRP A 96 0.44 -4.19 12.27
C TRP A 96 0.03 -2.93 13.04
N PRO A 97 0.84 -2.50 14.02
CA PRO A 97 0.57 -1.25 14.74
C PRO A 97 0.74 -0.06 13.77
N PRO A 98 -0.12 0.97 13.85
CA PRO A 98 -0.01 2.18 13.01
C PRO A 98 1.36 2.87 13.06
N SER A 99 2.09 2.71 14.18
CA SER A 99 3.46 3.21 14.37
C SER A 99 4.51 2.53 13.50
N ALA A 100 4.23 1.36 12.91
CA ALA A 100 5.18 0.63 12.06
C ALA A 100 5.39 1.25 10.66
N VAL A 101 4.71 2.35 10.35
CA VAL A 101 4.82 3.06 9.06
C VAL A 101 5.45 4.45 9.18
N ALA A 102 5.48 5.03 10.38
CA ALA A 102 6.11 6.33 10.62
C ALA A 102 7.64 6.18 10.71
N ILE A 103 8.32 6.22 9.57
CA ILE A 103 9.74 6.59 9.58
C ILE A 103 9.76 8.12 9.51
N PRO A 104 10.27 8.83 10.54
CA PRO A 104 10.41 10.28 10.49
C PRO A 104 11.24 10.66 9.26
N LYS A 105 10.79 11.67 8.51
CA LYS A 105 11.65 12.37 7.55
C LYS A 105 12.81 12.97 8.34
N HIS A 106 14.03 12.45 8.16
CA HIS A 106 15.27 13.15 8.48
C HIS A 106 15.74 13.89 7.24
#